data_AF-A0A2V0NRN0-F1
#
_entry.id   AF-A0A2V0NRN0-F1
#
_cell.length_a   1.000
_cell.length_b   1.000
_cell.length_c   1.000
_cell.angle_alpha   90.00
_cell.angle_beta   90.00
_cell.angle_gamma   90.00
#
_symmetry.space_group_name_H-M   'P 1'
#
loop_
_entity.id
_entity.type
_entity.pdbx_description
1 polymer ?
#
loop_
_entity_poly.entity_id
_entity_poly.type
_entity_poly.pdbx_seq_one_letter_code
_entity_poly.pdbx_strand_id
1 'polypeptide(L)'
;MADAAPPSFFTVMATGQLESGDIPDCDTAYCKFEVVTGEDWQLLDGMETGITQVLNSAGPDRMLVWNFPLDVTYKSTNAFGWPQVVVSVYGVDAWGRDVVKGYGSMHLPTCPGRYELCVRLYRPRSASLLQTFLSWLTGMPAEFADPRFPAYGPGREVTRVVSSGSVNIQVNLLTKARTWTGHGDFWLF
;
A
#
# COMPACT_ATOMS: atom_id res chain seq x y z
N MET A 1 -42.16 -14.27 11.70
CA MET A 1 -40.70 -14.31 11.82
C MET A 1 -40.15 -13.82 10.49
N ALA A 2 -39.51 -12.65 10.46
CA ALA A 2 -38.91 -12.13 9.24
C ALA A 2 -37.69 -12.98 8.91
N ASP A 3 -37.70 -13.61 7.74
CA ASP A 3 -36.59 -14.39 7.22
C ASP A 3 -35.45 -13.41 6.91
N ALA A 4 -34.37 -13.46 7.70
CA ALA A 4 -33.24 -12.57 7.53
C ALA A 4 -32.55 -12.95 6.21
N ALA A 5 -32.50 -12.02 5.25
CA ALA A 5 -31.79 -12.23 4.00
C ALA A 5 -30.34 -12.70 4.31
N PRO A 6 -29.88 -13.79 3.69
CA PRO A 6 -28.55 -14.32 3.95
C PRO A 6 -27.49 -13.26 3.64
N PRO A 7 -26.40 -13.17 4.42
CA PRO A 7 -25.40 -12.11 4.26
C PRO A 7 -24.73 -12.23 2.89
N SER A 8 -24.99 -11.26 2.01
CA SER A 8 -24.30 -11.10 0.74
C SER A 8 -22.92 -10.52 1.00
N PHE A 9 -21.88 -11.18 0.51
CA PHE A 9 -20.52 -10.65 0.55
C PHE A 9 -19.91 -10.68 -0.85
N PHE A 10 -18.89 -9.86 -1.04
CA PHE A 10 -18.08 -9.88 -2.23
C PHE A 10 -16.62 -10.09 -1.85
N THR A 11 -15.86 -10.63 -2.81
CA THR A 11 -14.43 -10.88 -2.70
C THR A 11 -13.71 -10.01 -3.70
N VAL A 12 -12.64 -9.36 -3.26
CA VAL A 12 -11.72 -8.59 -4.11
C VAL A 12 -10.36 -9.26 -4.05
N MET A 13 -9.84 -9.66 -5.20
CA MET A 13 -8.50 -10.21 -5.34
C MET A 13 -7.68 -9.23 -6.16
N ALA A 14 -6.54 -8.82 -5.61
CA ALA A 14 -5.59 -7.94 -6.26
C ALA A 14 -4.24 -8.65 -6.34
N THR A 15 -3.83 -8.97 -7.56
CA THR A 15 -2.56 -9.66 -7.85
C THR A 15 -1.71 -8.79 -8.75
N GLY A 16 -0.39 -8.87 -8.67
CA GLY A 16 0.49 -8.04 -9.47
C GLY A 16 1.87 -7.87 -8.86
N GLN A 17 2.46 -6.71 -9.07
CA GLN A 17 3.83 -6.43 -8.63
C GLN A 17 4.10 -4.93 -8.46
N LEU A 18 4.92 -4.60 -7.46
CA LEU A 18 5.61 -3.33 -7.36
C LEU A 18 6.77 -3.38 -8.37
N GLU A 19 6.54 -2.84 -9.55
CA GLU A 19 7.43 -2.97 -10.70
C GLU A 19 8.68 -2.12 -10.51
N SER A 20 8.51 -0.80 -10.40
CA SER A 20 9.64 0.11 -10.39
C SER A 20 9.37 1.42 -9.66
N GLY A 21 10.44 2.18 -9.40
CA GLY A 21 10.38 3.51 -8.84
C GLY A 21 11.37 4.44 -9.53
N ASP A 22 10.92 5.66 -9.78
CA ASP A 22 11.74 6.80 -10.18
C ASP A 22 11.83 7.74 -8.97
N ILE A 23 12.99 7.75 -8.33
CA ILE A 23 13.27 8.56 -7.15
C ILE A 23 14.49 9.43 -7.47
N PRO A 24 14.30 10.76 -7.63
CA PRO A 24 15.41 11.68 -7.87
C PRO A 24 16.48 11.58 -6.77
N ASP A 25 17.75 11.69 -7.18
CA ASP A 25 18.91 11.70 -6.27
C ASP A 25 18.99 10.47 -5.34
N CYS A 26 18.52 9.31 -5.82
CA CYS A 26 18.54 8.06 -5.08
C CYS A 26 18.95 6.88 -5.96
N ASP A 27 20.20 6.42 -5.80
CA ASP A 27 20.70 5.24 -6.51
C ASP A 27 20.33 3.93 -5.82
N THR A 28 20.28 3.92 -4.49
CA THR A 28 20.05 2.69 -3.72
C THR A 28 18.81 2.83 -2.86
N ALA A 29 17.82 1.96 -3.06
CA ALA A 29 16.59 1.97 -2.27
C ALA A 29 15.88 0.62 -2.17
N TYR A 30 15.08 0.49 -1.11
CA TYR A 30 14.05 -0.52 -0.96
C TYR A 30 12.69 0.15 -0.73
N CYS A 31 11.62 -0.58 -1.01
CA CYS A 31 10.25 -0.15 -0.80
C CYS A 31 9.60 -1.04 0.26
N LYS A 32 8.88 -0.42 1.19
CA LYS A 32 7.93 -1.09 2.08
C LYS A 32 6.53 -0.77 1.58
N PHE A 33 5.66 -1.77 1.46
CA PHE A 33 4.27 -1.55 1.14
C PHE A 33 3.36 -2.11 2.23
N GLU A 34 2.18 -1.51 2.36
CA GLU A 34 1.09 -1.94 3.23
C GLU A 34 -0.23 -1.72 2.49
N VAL A 35 -1.10 -2.72 2.48
CA VAL A 35 -2.47 -2.62 1.99
C VAL A 35 -3.36 -2.33 3.19
N VAL A 36 -3.92 -1.12 3.22
CA VAL A 36 -4.79 -0.64 4.31
C VAL A 36 -6.23 -0.75 3.88
N THR A 37 -7.07 -1.29 4.75
CA THR A 37 -8.51 -1.48 4.51
C THR A 37 -9.34 -1.00 5.71
N GLY A 38 -10.65 -0.83 5.51
CA GLY A 38 -11.60 -0.57 6.59
C GLY A 38 -11.91 -1.81 7.45
N GLU A 39 -12.62 -1.62 8.56
CA GLU A 39 -12.89 -2.66 9.56
C GLU A 39 -13.73 -3.86 9.06
N ASP A 40 -14.58 -3.65 8.05
CA ASP A 40 -15.40 -4.72 7.45
C ASP A 40 -14.60 -5.62 6.49
N TRP A 41 -13.41 -5.20 6.09
CA TRP A 41 -12.56 -5.95 5.18
C TRP A 41 -11.80 -7.03 5.94
N GLN A 42 -12.00 -8.27 5.53
CA GLN A 42 -11.31 -9.43 6.09
C GLN A 42 -10.31 -9.97 5.08
N LEU A 43 -9.04 -10.03 5.46
CA LEU A 43 -8.02 -10.72 4.67
C LEU A 43 -8.35 -12.21 4.62
N LEU A 44 -8.48 -12.75 3.41
CA LEU A 44 -8.66 -14.18 3.18
C LEU A 44 -7.34 -14.88 2.86
N ASP A 45 -6.49 -14.23 2.05
CA ASP A 45 -5.23 -14.78 1.59
C ASP A 45 -4.28 -13.67 1.11
N GLY A 46 -2.99 -13.99 1.03
CA GLY A 46 -1.95 -13.08 0.56
C GLY A 46 -1.26 -12.27 1.66
N MET A 47 -0.57 -11.22 1.24
CA MET A 47 0.34 -10.44 2.10
C MET A 47 -0.03 -8.96 2.12
N GLU A 48 -0.57 -8.50 3.26
CA GLU A 48 -0.94 -7.09 3.43
C GLU A 48 0.27 -6.18 3.57
N THR A 49 1.39 -6.68 4.10
CA THR A 49 2.60 -5.88 4.30
C THR A 49 3.83 -6.61 3.79
N GLY A 50 4.72 -5.90 3.11
CA GLY A 50 5.97 -6.49 2.63
C GLY A 50 7.08 -5.46 2.44
N ILE A 51 8.31 -5.96 2.44
CA ILE A 51 9.52 -5.17 2.22
C ILE A 51 10.26 -5.77 1.04
N THR A 52 10.59 -4.96 0.06
CA THR A 52 11.35 -5.38 -1.12
C THR A 52 12.82 -5.57 -0.77
N GLN A 53 13.54 -6.25 -1.67
CA GLN A 53 14.99 -6.23 -1.64
C GLN A 53 15.55 -4.80 -1.83
N VAL A 54 16.74 -4.57 -1.27
CA VAL A 54 17.53 -3.36 -1.52
C VAL A 54 18.15 -3.48 -2.91
N LEU A 55 17.90 -2.48 -3.75
CA LEU A 55 18.44 -2.43 -5.11
C LEU A 55 19.24 -1.17 -5.34
N ASN A 56 20.18 -1.27 -6.27
CA ASN A 56 20.91 -0.14 -6.82
C ASN A 56 20.48 0.07 -8.28
N SER A 57 20.21 1.31 -8.68
CA SER A 57 19.89 1.69 -10.03
C SER A 57 21.13 1.55 -10.92
N ALA A 58 21.22 0.44 -11.65
CA ALA A 58 22.39 0.11 -12.47
C ALA A 58 22.33 0.67 -13.91
N GLY A 59 21.22 1.32 -14.31
CA GLY A 59 20.98 1.75 -15.69
C GLY A 59 21.12 3.27 -15.93
N PRO A 60 21.26 3.71 -17.20
CA PRO A 60 21.33 5.13 -17.57
C PRO A 60 20.08 5.91 -17.16
N ASP A 61 18.93 5.25 -17.11
CA ASP A 61 17.64 5.84 -16.72
C ASP A 61 17.46 5.92 -15.20
N ARG A 62 18.42 5.42 -14.41
CA ARG A 62 18.43 5.43 -12.93
C ARG A 62 17.14 4.91 -12.26
N MET A 63 16.39 4.07 -12.96
CA MET A 63 15.15 3.47 -12.46
C MET A 63 15.45 2.31 -11.50
N LEU A 64 14.77 2.27 -10.36
CA LEU A 64 14.83 1.19 -9.39
C LEU A 64 13.76 0.15 -9.75
N VAL A 65 14.15 -1.08 -10.07
CA VAL A 65 13.21 -2.12 -10.54
C VAL A 65 13.08 -3.22 -9.51
N TRP A 66 12.06 -3.15 -8.65
CA TRP A 66 11.85 -4.12 -7.58
C TRP A 66 11.19 -5.41 -8.07
N ASN A 67 10.22 -5.35 -8.98
CA ASN A 67 9.41 -6.50 -9.40
C ASN A 67 8.93 -7.36 -8.21
N PHE A 68 8.51 -6.70 -7.13
CA PHE A 68 8.15 -7.39 -5.89
C PHE A 68 6.68 -7.80 -5.93
N PRO A 69 6.31 -9.05 -5.60
CA PRO A 69 4.95 -9.54 -5.75
C PRO A 69 3.96 -8.79 -4.84
N LEU A 70 2.82 -8.42 -5.42
CA LEU A 70 1.64 -7.94 -4.71
C LEU A 70 0.55 -9.01 -4.88
N ASP A 71 0.12 -9.63 -3.81
CA ASP A 71 -0.98 -10.60 -3.83
C ASP A 71 -1.77 -10.48 -2.54
N VAL A 72 -3.03 -10.05 -2.66
CA VAL A 72 -3.97 -9.94 -1.55
C VAL A 72 -5.37 -10.29 -2.00
N THR A 73 -6.08 -11.04 -1.17
CA THR A 73 -7.50 -11.37 -1.37
C THR A 73 -8.29 -10.98 -0.14
N TYR A 74 -9.29 -10.13 -0.34
CA TYR A 74 -10.17 -9.66 0.71
C TYR A 74 -11.61 -10.11 0.51
N LYS A 75 -12.34 -10.21 1.62
CA LYS A 75 -13.78 -10.35 1.69
C LYS A 75 -14.39 -9.18 2.43
N SER A 76 -15.51 -8.68 1.94
CA SER A 76 -16.24 -7.60 2.60
C SER A 76 -17.75 -7.69 2.30
N THR A 77 -18.56 -7.12 3.20
CA THR A 77 -20.00 -6.95 3.04
C THR A 77 -20.37 -5.54 2.53
N ASN A 78 -19.45 -4.57 2.62
CA ASN A 78 -19.66 -3.19 2.20
C ASN A 78 -18.39 -2.55 1.60
N ALA A 79 -18.53 -1.75 0.54
CA ALA A 79 -17.41 -1.08 -0.12
C ALA A 79 -16.73 0.04 0.71
N PHE A 80 -17.25 0.37 1.90
CA PHE A 80 -16.65 1.40 2.77
C PHE A 80 -15.26 0.97 3.28
N GLY A 81 -14.30 1.89 3.27
CA GLY A 81 -12.91 1.57 3.62
C GLY A 81 -12.19 0.74 2.56
N TRP A 82 -12.47 1.03 1.27
CA TRP A 82 -11.89 0.34 0.13
C TRP A 82 -10.37 0.22 0.22
N PRO A 83 -9.77 -0.92 -0.19
CA PRO A 83 -8.34 -1.15 -0.06
C PRO A 83 -7.47 -0.08 -0.73
N GLN A 84 -6.45 0.35 -0.01
CA GLN A 84 -5.45 1.32 -0.44
C GLN A 84 -4.06 0.72 -0.30
N VAL A 85 -3.25 0.83 -1.33
CA VAL A 85 -1.83 0.49 -1.26
C VAL A 85 -1.07 1.73 -0.79
N VAL A 86 -0.38 1.59 0.33
CA VAL A 86 0.55 2.57 0.88
C VAL A 86 1.96 2.08 0.60
N VAL A 87 2.82 2.97 0.11
CA VAL A 87 4.23 2.70 -0.17
C VAL A 87 5.12 3.68 0.56
N SER A 88 6.22 3.16 1.10
CA SER A 88 7.25 3.91 1.80
C SER A 88 8.61 3.54 1.19
N VAL A 89 9.29 4.50 0.58
CA VAL A 89 10.58 4.27 -0.07
C VAL A 89 11.71 4.76 0.84
N TYR A 90 12.68 3.88 1.07
CA TYR A 90 13.86 4.14 1.89
C TYR A 90 15.09 4.02 1.01
N GLY A 91 15.99 4.98 1.11
CA GLY A 91 17.29 4.93 0.45
C GLY A 91 18.43 5.02 1.45
N VAL A 92 19.63 4.69 1.00
CA VAL A 92 20.83 4.69 1.84
C VAL A 92 21.58 6.02 1.67
N ASP A 93 21.92 6.69 2.78
CA ASP A 93 22.75 7.90 2.76
C ASP A 93 24.25 7.59 2.60
N ALA A 94 25.08 8.61 2.40
CA ALA A 94 26.53 8.46 2.26
C ALA A 94 27.22 7.84 3.49
N TRP A 95 26.54 7.80 4.64
CA TRP A 95 27.00 7.20 5.89
C TRP A 95 26.38 5.83 6.15
N GLY A 96 25.68 5.25 5.17
CA GLY A 96 25.08 3.91 5.28
C GLY A 96 23.80 3.86 6.10
N ARG A 97 23.15 5.00 6.38
CA ARG A 97 21.89 5.05 7.15
C ARG A 97 20.69 5.05 6.22
N ASP A 98 19.64 4.36 6.65
CA ASP A 98 18.35 4.38 5.97
C ASP A 98 17.65 5.72 6.18
N VAL A 99 17.35 6.40 5.07
CA VAL A 99 16.64 7.68 5.04
C VAL A 99 15.40 7.55 4.16
N VAL A 100 14.27 7.99 4.70
CA VAL A 100 13.01 8.04 3.96
C VAL A 100 13.14 8.98 2.77
N LYS A 101 12.89 8.46 1.56
CA LYS A 101 12.87 9.23 0.31
C LYS A 101 11.48 9.74 -0.01
N GLY A 102 10.44 9.01 0.38
CA GLY A 102 9.06 9.49 0.24
C GLY A 102 8.02 8.45 0.63
N TYR A 103 6.81 8.94 0.84
CA TYR A 103 5.61 8.15 1.06
C TYR A 103 4.63 8.36 -0.09
N GLY A 104 3.83 7.35 -0.39
CA GLY A 104 2.76 7.44 -1.36
C GLY A 104 1.61 6.55 -0.96
N SER A 105 0.40 6.87 -1.41
CA SER A 105 -0.75 5.98 -1.27
C SER A 105 -1.67 6.11 -2.47
N MET A 106 -2.33 5.01 -2.83
CA MET A 106 -3.32 4.98 -3.90
C MET A 106 -4.38 3.91 -3.61
N HIS A 107 -5.64 4.22 -3.90
CA HIS A 107 -6.71 3.23 -3.82
C HIS A 107 -6.56 2.20 -4.94
N LEU A 108 -6.89 0.94 -4.64
CA LEU A 108 -7.05 -0.05 -5.68
C LEU A 108 -8.24 0.33 -6.59
N PRO A 109 -8.14 0.13 -7.91
CA PRO A 109 -9.28 0.28 -8.81
C PRO A 109 -10.50 -0.52 -8.36
N THR A 110 -11.69 0.06 -8.49
CA THR A 110 -12.95 -0.57 -8.08
C THR A 110 -13.53 -1.52 -9.12
N CYS A 111 -13.12 -1.34 -10.38
CA CYS A 111 -13.52 -2.20 -11.48
C CYS A 111 -12.50 -3.34 -11.68
N PRO A 112 -12.95 -4.54 -12.04
CA PRO A 112 -12.05 -5.62 -12.41
C PRO A 112 -11.32 -5.28 -13.71
N GLY A 113 -10.05 -5.63 -13.79
CA GLY A 113 -9.19 -5.32 -14.93
C GLY A 113 -7.71 -5.31 -14.58
N ARG A 114 -6.87 -5.09 -15.60
CA ARG A 114 -5.42 -4.88 -15.45
C ARG A 114 -5.11 -3.40 -15.47
N TYR A 115 -4.35 -2.94 -14.50
CA TYR A 115 -4.05 -1.52 -14.27
C TYR A 115 -2.56 -1.33 -14.01
N GLU A 116 -2.05 -0.19 -14.48
CA GLU A 116 -0.74 0.34 -14.15
C GLU A 116 -0.96 1.60 -13.31
N LEU A 117 -0.58 1.52 -12.03
CA LEU A 117 -0.81 2.53 -11.01
C LEU A 117 0.50 3.29 -10.77
N CYS A 118 0.51 4.59 -11.09
CA CYS A 118 1.65 5.46 -10.80
C CYS A 118 1.42 6.21 -9.48
N VAL A 119 1.97 5.68 -8.39
CA VAL A 119 1.86 6.27 -7.05
C VAL A 119 2.87 7.40 -6.90
N ARG A 120 2.39 8.63 -6.76
CA ARG A 120 3.26 9.80 -6.54
C ARG A 120 3.80 9.81 -5.13
N LEU A 121 5.12 9.95 -5.00
CA LEU A 121 5.78 10.08 -3.72
C LEU A 121 5.80 11.54 -3.26
N TYR A 122 5.56 11.73 -1.98
CA TYR A 122 5.72 12.99 -1.30
C TYR A 122 6.58 12.82 -0.06
N ARG A 123 7.38 13.85 0.22
CA ARG A 123 8.17 13.96 1.44
C ARG A 123 7.77 15.22 2.21
N PRO A 124 7.65 15.16 3.54
CA PRO A 124 7.43 16.36 4.34
C PRO A 124 8.64 17.30 4.21
N ARG A 125 8.39 18.58 3.94
CA ARG A 125 9.42 19.62 4.04
C ARG A 125 9.65 19.90 5.52
N SER A 126 10.76 19.39 6.05
CA SER A 126 11.13 19.41 7.47
C SER A 126 11.10 20.82 8.08
N ALA A 127 10.46 20.96 9.24
CA ALA A 127 10.70 22.06 10.18
C ALA A 127 11.75 21.72 11.26
N SER A 128 12.20 20.46 11.39
CA SER A 128 13.04 20.06 12.54
C SER A 128 13.98 18.89 12.25
N LEU A 129 15.12 19.16 11.61
CA LEU A 129 16.29 18.28 11.67
C LEU A 129 16.67 17.91 13.12
N LEU A 130 16.32 18.78 14.08
CA LEU A 130 16.48 18.56 15.53
C LEU A 130 15.66 17.39 16.08
N GLN A 131 14.46 17.09 15.57
CA GLN A 131 13.66 15.99 16.11
C GLN A 131 14.17 14.63 15.62
N THR A 132 14.60 14.55 14.35
CA THR A 132 15.29 13.39 13.78
C THR A 132 16.65 13.16 14.46
N PHE A 133 17.38 14.24 14.80
CA PHE A 133 18.63 14.15 15.55
C PHE A 133 18.43 13.71 17.00
N LEU A 134 17.36 14.17 17.67
CA LEU A 134 17.02 13.73 19.03
C LEU A 134 16.61 12.25 19.08
N SER A 135 15.86 11.75 18.10
CA SER A 135 15.54 10.32 17.96
C SER A 135 16.76 9.45 17.65
N TRP A 136 17.73 10.00 16.90
CA TRP A 136 19.02 9.35 16.66
C TRP A 136 19.90 9.31 17.93
N LEU A 137 19.81 10.32 18.82
CA LEU A 137 20.56 10.38 20.08
C LEU A 137 19.98 9.48 21.18
N THR A 138 18.66 9.22 21.19
CA THR A 138 17.96 8.44 22.23
C THR A 138 17.74 6.96 21.89
N GLY A 139 18.14 6.51 20.70
CA GLY A 139 18.10 5.09 20.31
C GLY A 139 16.69 4.51 20.08
N MET A 140 15.68 5.37 19.96
CA MET A 140 14.32 4.98 19.58
C MET A 140 14.02 5.59 18.21
N PRO A 141 14.04 4.81 17.12
CA PRO A 141 13.77 5.33 15.78
C PRO A 141 12.35 5.89 15.74
N ALA A 142 12.23 7.19 15.49
CA ALA A 142 10.95 7.83 15.19
C ALA A 142 10.54 7.43 13.77
N GLU A 143 9.97 6.24 13.65
CA GLU A 143 9.02 5.95 12.59
C GLU A 143 7.80 6.86 12.81
N PHE A 144 7.09 7.24 11.74
CA PHE A 144 5.77 7.85 11.92
C PHE A 144 4.99 6.92 12.85
N ALA A 145 4.46 7.46 13.96
CA ALA A 145 3.70 6.69 14.93
C ALA A 145 2.50 5.96 14.30
N ASP A 146 2.14 6.32 13.07
CA ASP A 146 1.26 5.55 12.21
C ASP A 146 1.65 5.71 10.72
N PRO A 147 2.12 4.65 10.02
CA PRO A 147 2.31 4.65 8.57
C PRO A 147 0.99 4.84 7.78
N ARG A 148 -0.17 4.81 8.46
CA ARG A 148 -1.51 5.03 7.87
C ARG A 148 -1.97 6.49 7.86
N PHE A 149 -1.15 7.43 8.34
CA PHE A 149 -1.46 8.87 8.25
C PHE A 149 -1.90 9.36 6.84
N PRO A 150 -1.37 8.79 5.72
CA PRO A 150 -1.87 9.09 4.37
C PRO A 150 -3.33 8.72 4.09
N ALA A 151 -3.88 7.76 4.84
CA ALA A 151 -5.20 7.15 4.60
C ALA A 151 -6.32 7.79 5.44
N TYR A 152 -5.99 8.49 6.53
CA TYR A 152 -6.98 9.14 7.40
C TYR A 152 -7.19 10.61 7.00
N GLY A 153 -8.46 10.97 6.77
CA GLY A 153 -8.89 12.31 6.33
C GLY A 153 -8.61 13.51 7.27
N PRO A 154 -8.64 13.38 8.62
CA PRO A 154 -8.41 14.52 9.51
C PRO A 154 -6.93 14.67 9.91
N GLY A 155 -6.38 15.88 9.77
CA GLY A 155 -4.95 16.19 10.05
C GLY A 155 -4.15 16.65 8.83
N ARG A 156 -4.80 16.75 7.66
CA ARG A 156 -4.22 17.21 6.39
C ARG A 156 -3.88 18.70 6.35
N GLU A 157 -4.12 19.42 7.44
CA GLU A 157 -3.75 20.83 7.58
C GLU A 157 -2.36 20.93 8.22
N VAL A 158 -1.43 21.53 7.49
CA VAL A 158 -0.07 21.93 7.93
C VAL A 158 1.02 20.85 7.81
N THR A 159 1.25 20.33 6.59
CA THR A 159 2.59 19.89 6.20
C THR A 159 2.87 20.22 4.74
N ARG A 160 3.82 21.13 4.49
CA ARG A 160 4.26 21.46 3.14
C ARG A 160 4.97 20.24 2.56
N VAL A 161 4.35 19.56 1.61
CA VAL A 161 4.93 18.41 0.93
C VAL A 161 5.71 18.82 -0.31
N VAL A 162 6.78 18.09 -0.61
CA VAL A 162 7.51 18.19 -1.88
C VAL A 162 7.36 16.87 -2.61
N SER A 163 7.05 16.91 -3.91
CA SER A 163 7.04 15.71 -4.75
C SER A 163 8.46 15.13 -4.80
N SER A 164 8.58 13.82 -4.58
CA SER A 164 9.87 13.15 -4.43
C SER A 164 10.01 11.91 -5.32
N GLY A 165 9.33 11.92 -6.47
CA GLY A 165 9.34 10.80 -7.43
C GLY A 165 8.01 10.06 -7.53
N SER A 166 8.05 8.84 -8.06
CA SER A 166 6.90 7.95 -8.21
C SER A 166 7.28 6.47 -8.17
N VAL A 167 6.33 5.64 -7.75
CA VAL A 167 6.40 4.17 -7.79
C VAL A 167 5.33 3.66 -8.74
N ASN A 168 5.72 2.78 -9.66
CA ASN A 168 4.83 2.10 -10.58
C ASN A 168 4.46 0.73 -10.03
N ILE A 169 3.16 0.48 -9.94
CA ILE A 169 2.59 -0.77 -9.45
C ILE A 169 1.67 -1.31 -10.52
N GLN A 170 1.89 -2.56 -10.91
CA GLN A 170 0.99 -3.27 -11.81
C GLN A 170 0.03 -4.11 -10.98
N VAL A 171 -1.27 -3.99 -11.23
CA VAL A 171 -2.31 -4.72 -10.50
C VAL A 171 -3.35 -5.29 -11.45
N ASN A 172 -3.68 -6.56 -11.29
CA ASN A 172 -4.83 -7.24 -11.85
C ASN A 172 -5.88 -7.41 -10.75
N LEU A 173 -7.03 -6.78 -10.93
CA LEU A 173 -8.15 -6.82 -10.02
C LEU A 173 -9.24 -7.75 -10.52
N LEU A 174 -9.69 -8.63 -9.63
CA LEU A 174 -10.82 -9.52 -9.82
C LEU A 174 -11.81 -9.32 -8.68
N THR A 175 -13.07 -9.07 -9.03
CA THR A 175 -14.15 -8.93 -8.06
C THR A 175 -15.16 -10.05 -8.28
N LYS A 176 -15.48 -10.78 -7.22
CA LYS A 176 -16.48 -11.85 -7.23
C LYS A 176 -17.54 -11.56 -6.17
N ALA A 177 -18.74 -11.18 -6.60
CA ALA A 177 -19.90 -11.14 -5.71
C ALA A 177 -20.41 -12.58 -5.48
N ARG A 178 -20.61 -12.96 -4.23
CA ARG A 178 -21.32 -14.20 -3.89
C ARG A 178 -22.66 -13.82 -3.28
N THR A 179 -23.71 -13.87 -4.09
CA THR A 179 -25.07 -14.00 -3.57
C THR A 179 -25.24 -15.43 -3.08
N TRP A 180 -25.78 -15.63 -1.88
CA TRP A 180 -26.17 -16.97 -1.42
C TRP A 180 -27.24 -17.50 -2.39
N THR A 181 -26.85 -18.42 -3.26
CA THR A 181 -27.80 -19.21 -4.05
C THR A 181 -28.28 -20.33 -3.16
N GLY A 182 -29.47 -20.19 -2.59
CA GLY A 182 -30.14 -21.29 -1.93
C GLY A 182 -30.40 -22.42 -2.91
N HIS A 183 -29.54 -23.44 -2.90
CA HIS A 183 -29.98 -24.77 -3.26
C HIS A 183 -30.71 -25.34 -2.03
N GLY A 184 -32.02 -25.07 -1.99
CA GLY A 184 -32.95 -26.08 -1.50
C GLY A 184 -33.02 -27.20 -2.54
N ASP A 185 -33.24 -28.42 -2.05
CA ASP A 185 -33.42 -29.70 -2.76
C ASP A 185 -32.14 -30.58 -2.79
N PHE A 186 -32.07 -31.78 -2.22
CA PHE A 186 -33.05 -32.67 -1.60
C PHE A 186 -32.25 -33.72 -0.77
N TRP A 187 -32.61 -33.97 0.49
CA TRP A 187 -32.47 -35.32 1.06
C TRP A 187 -33.79 -36.06 0.80
N LEU A 188 -33.75 -37.41 0.77
CA LEU A 188 -34.77 -38.41 0.37
C LEU A 188 -34.60 -38.81 -1.11
N PHE A 189 -34.04 -39.97 -1.49
CA PHE A 189 -33.93 -41.29 -0.87
C PHE A 189 -32.54 -41.90 -1.08
#